data_AF-A0A0D3DEM7-F1
#
_entry.id   AF-A0A0D3DEM7-F1
#
_cell.length_a   1.000
_cell.length_b   1.000
_cell.length_c   1.000
_cell.angle_alpha   90.00
_cell.angle_beta   90.00
_cell.angle_gamma   90.00
#
_symmetry.space_group_name_H-M   'P 1'
#
loop_
_entity.id
_entity.type
_entity.pdbx_description
1 polymer ?
#
loop_
_entity_poly.entity_id
_entity_poly.type
_entity_poly.pdbx_seq_one_letter_code
_entity_poly.pdbx_strand_id
1 'polypeptide(L)'
;MNPPPPKPPQVIDMRELLQNHNRKTLNVVSTGLRLTHEQSQNQEQLLSPSSMLPGDLAGESKRQRDELDSFIQTQGEELQSKLALYGERRYVELLYAAEELAGRRVREKEAELEKATRRHAELEARAAQLTEEARTWQLRAATREAEVSSLQAHIQKVIASQATAEKQSAIGGETEEAEDAESVFVDPERIELIGPCCSICRRNSTTVMALPCRHLVLCKGCDGGGDVRVCPICLAVKNFGVEVLFS
;
A
#
# COMPACT_ATOMS: atom_id res chain seq x y z
N MET A 1 -0.09 -14.53 0.24
CA MET A 1 0.35 -13.98 1.54
C MET A 1 0.49 -12.48 1.35
N ASN A 2 -0.53 -11.70 1.70
CA ASN A 2 -0.45 -10.23 1.60
C ASN A 2 0.43 -9.69 2.73
N PRO A 3 1.33 -8.73 2.45
CA PRO A 3 2.08 -8.06 3.50
C PRO A 3 1.11 -7.30 4.41
N PRO A 4 1.37 -7.25 5.74
CA PRO A 4 0.52 -6.50 6.66
C PRO A 4 0.53 -5.01 6.30
N PRO A 5 -0.58 -4.29 6.54
CA PRO A 5 -0.67 -2.87 6.23
C PRO A 5 0.38 -2.07 7.03
N PRO A 6 0.99 -1.03 6.43
CA PRO A 6 1.96 -0.20 7.13
C PRO A 6 1.29 0.50 8.32
N LYS A 7 1.96 0.44 9.48
CA LYS A 7 1.51 1.12 10.70
C LYS A 7 1.36 2.61 10.41
N PRO A 8 0.28 3.27 10.88
CA PRO A 8 0.12 4.71 10.70
C PRO A 8 1.29 5.45 11.36
N PRO A 9 1.76 6.56 10.78
CA PRO A 9 2.83 7.35 11.37
C PRO A 9 2.39 7.81 12.76
N GLN A 10 3.23 7.56 13.76
CA GLN A 10 3.02 8.11 15.10
C GLN A 10 3.08 9.64 14.97
N VAL A 11 1.92 10.26 15.03
CA VAL A 11 1.79 11.71 15.10
C VAL A 11 2.32 12.09 16.47
N ILE A 12 3.56 12.56 16.52
CA ILE A 12 4.11 13.17 17.73
C ILE A 12 3.28 14.43 17.96
N ASP A 13 2.42 14.39 18.98
CA ASP A 13 1.58 15.52 19.35
C ASP A 13 2.48 16.66 19.82
N MET A 14 2.54 17.74 19.03
CA MET A 14 3.29 18.95 19.39
C MET A 14 2.90 19.49 20.78
N ARG A 15 1.70 19.16 21.26
CA ARG A 15 1.22 19.54 22.60
C ARG A 15 2.00 18.82 23.72
N GLU A 16 2.46 17.58 23.50
CA GLU A 16 3.28 16.83 24.48
C GLU A 16 4.70 17.38 24.61
N LEU A 17 5.31 17.85 23.51
CA LEU A 17 6.63 18.49 23.53
C LEU A 17 6.60 19.84 24.26
N LEU A 18 5.55 20.64 24.06
CA LEU A 18 5.34 21.91 24.77
C LEU A 18 5.08 21.70 26.27
N GLN A 19 4.31 20.65 26.65
CA GLN A 19 4.02 20.34 28.05
C GLN A 19 5.26 19.82 28.81
N ASN A 20 6.08 18.99 28.18
CA ASN A 20 7.31 18.50 28.80
C ASN A 20 8.37 19.59 29.02
N HIS A 21 8.39 20.62 28.15
CA HIS A 21 9.33 21.73 28.32
C HIS A 21 8.89 22.70 29.43
N ASN A 22 7.58 22.95 29.56
CA ASN A 22 7.02 23.78 30.63
C ASN A 22 7.20 23.17 32.04
N ARG A 23 7.21 21.84 32.14
CA ARG A 23 7.41 21.13 33.40
C ARG A 23 8.85 21.24 33.95
N LYS A 24 9.83 21.50 33.08
CA LYS A 24 11.23 21.72 33.46
C LYS A 24 11.54 23.18 33.84
N THR A 25 10.61 24.12 33.63
CA THR A 25 10.80 25.56 33.89
C THR A 25 9.94 26.11 35.03
N LEU A 26 9.44 25.26 35.92
CA LEU A 26 8.88 25.69 37.21
C LEU A 26 10.01 25.80 38.25
N ASN A 27 10.95 26.71 38.00
CA ASN A 27 11.73 27.29 39.09
C ASN A 27 10.82 28.32 39.76
N VAL A 28 10.31 27.94 40.93
CA VAL A 28 9.61 28.84 41.86
C VAL A 28 10.56 29.97 42.21
N VAL A 29 10.45 31.10 41.52
CA VAL A 29 11.08 32.35 41.93
C VAL A 29 10.16 32.97 42.98
N SER A 30 10.50 32.74 44.24
CA SER A 30 9.94 33.50 45.35
C SER A 30 10.38 34.96 45.19
N THR A 31 9.46 35.83 44.79
CA THR A 31 9.66 37.27 44.86
C THR A 31 9.73 37.65 46.34
N GLY A 32 10.94 37.74 46.87
CA GLY A 32 11.24 38.04 48.25
C GLY A 32 10.85 39.47 48.64
N LEU A 33 9.57 39.70 48.92
CA LEU A 33 9.11 40.81 49.76
C LEU A 33 8.87 40.24 51.16
N ARG A 34 9.97 40.04 51.92
CA ARG A 34 9.90 39.78 53.36
C ARG A 34 9.81 41.12 54.08
N LEU A 35 8.60 41.54 54.44
CA LEU A 35 8.39 42.57 55.45
C LEU A 35 8.60 41.93 56.83
N THR A 36 9.82 42.03 57.36
CA THR A 36 10.09 41.68 58.77
C THR A 36 9.68 42.87 59.65
N HIS A 37 8.53 42.74 60.29
CA HIS A 37 8.12 43.56 61.42
C HIS A 37 8.87 43.06 62.66
N GLU A 38 9.96 43.74 63.04
CA GLU A 38 10.61 43.54 64.33
C GLU A 38 10.31 44.72 65.25
N GLN A 39 9.50 44.41 66.25
CA GLN A 39 9.27 45.20 67.44
C GLN A 39 10.51 45.10 68.33
N SER A 40 11.23 46.20 68.54
CA SER A 40 12.21 46.32 69.63
C SER A 40 12.18 47.70 70.24
N GLN A 41 12.04 47.68 71.56
CA GLN A 41 11.97 48.80 72.47
C GLN A 41 13.36 49.43 72.67
N ASN A 42 13.37 50.75 72.87
CA ASN A 42 14.39 51.57 73.54
C ASN A 42 15.82 51.58 72.99
N GLN A 43 16.21 52.72 72.39
CA GLN A 43 17.30 53.53 72.94
C GLN A 43 17.21 54.98 72.44
N GLU A 44 17.10 55.91 73.38
CA GLU A 44 17.26 57.34 73.18
C GLU A 44 18.71 57.65 72.77
N GLN A 45 18.92 58.17 71.55
CA GLN A 45 20.13 58.89 71.19
C GLN A 45 19.81 59.92 70.10
N LEU A 46 19.59 61.15 70.57
CA LEU A 46 19.94 62.43 69.95
C LEU A 46 20.24 62.39 68.44
N LEU A 47 19.21 62.59 67.63
CA LEU A 47 19.38 63.16 66.29
C LEU A 47 18.48 64.40 66.20
N SER A 48 19.14 65.53 66.01
CA SER A 48 18.58 66.87 65.86
C SER A 48 17.36 66.89 64.94
N PRO A 49 16.27 67.59 65.28
CA PRO A 49 15.22 67.85 64.31
C PRO A 49 15.76 68.91 63.34
N SER A 50 16.41 68.47 62.27
CA SER A 50 16.54 69.30 61.09
C SER A 50 15.12 69.64 60.65
N SER A 51 14.76 70.91 60.82
CA SER A 51 13.49 71.48 60.42
C SER A 51 13.35 71.41 58.89
N MET A 52 13.03 70.22 58.37
CA MET A 52 12.69 70.01 56.97
C MET A 52 11.34 70.70 56.74
N LEU A 53 11.34 71.70 55.86
CA LEU A 53 10.11 72.34 55.45
C LEU A 53 9.23 71.30 54.74
N PRO A 54 7.89 71.31 54.89
CA PRO A 54 6.99 70.35 54.23
C PRO A 54 7.22 70.19 52.71
N GLY A 55 7.79 71.22 52.06
CA GLY A 55 8.18 71.20 50.65
C GLY A 55 9.38 70.30 50.31
N ASP A 56 10.34 70.11 51.21
CA ASP A 56 11.56 69.31 50.95
C ASP A 56 11.29 67.80 50.99
N LEU A 57 10.39 67.36 51.87
CA LEU A 57 9.93 65.95 51.93
C LEU A 57 9.10 65.57 50.69
N ALA A 58 8.27 66.49 50.20
CA ALA A 58 7.51 66.28 48.98
C ALA A 58 8.42 66.18 47.75
N GLY A 59 9.50 66.97 47.71
CA GLY A 59 10.52 66.91 46.66
C GLY A 59 11.32 65.60 46.68
N GLU A 60 11.75 65.14 47.86
CA GLU A 60 12.45 63.85 48.01
C GLU A 60 11.54 62.67 47.65
N SER A 61 10.30 62.67 48.13
CA SER A 61 9.31 61.65 47.76
C SER A 61 9.03 61.64 46.25
N LYS A 62 9.10 62.79 45.58
CA LYS A 62 8.98 62.86 44.12
C LYS A 62 10.21 62.27 43.42
N ARG A 63 11.43 62.63 43.85
CA ARG A 63 12.66 62.06 43.30
C ARG A 63 12.69 60.53 43.42
N GLN A 64 12.35 60.01 44.59
CA GLN A 64 12.29 58.57 44.81
C GLN A 64 11.24 57.86 43.94
N ARG A 65 10.09 58.50 43.68
CA ARG A 65 9.09 57.98 42.73
C ARG A 65 9.66 57.95 41.31
N ASP A 66 10.26 59.05 40.87
CA ASP A 66 10.81 59.16 39.52
C ASP A 66 11.97 58.15 39.29
N GLU A 67 12.81 57.93 40.32
CA GLU A 67 13.86 56.90 40.33
C GLU A 67 13.27 55.48 40.27
N LEU A 68 12.23 55.21 41.05
CA LEU A 68 11.54 53.92 41.03
C LEU A 68 10.89 53.68 39.66
N ASP A 69 10.23 54.67 39.09
CA ASP A 69 9.59 54.58 37.78
C ASP A 69 10.63 54.34 36.68
N SER A 70 11.75 55.06 36.70
CA SER A 70 12.89 54.86 35.79
C SER A 70 13.49 53.46 35.92
N PHE A 71 13.65 52.97 37.16
CA PHE A 71 14.13 51.61 37.43
C PHE A 71 13.16 50.55 36.88
N ILE A 72 11.86 50.68 37.17
CA ILE A 72 10.82 49.77 36.69
C ILE A 72 10.80 49.76 35.16
N GLN A 73 10.89 50.92 34.52
CA GLN A 73 10.91 51.04 33.07
C GLN A 73 12.12 50.34 32.48
N THR A 74 13.32 50.60 33.02
CA THR A 74 14.57 49.97 32.56
C THR A 74 14.52 48.44 32.68
N GLN A 75 14.04 47.92 33.82
CA GLN A 75 13.88 46.48 34.02
C GLN A 75 12.82 45.87 33.10
N GLY A 76 11.73 46.60 32.84
CA GLY A 76 10.68 46.21 31.91
C GLY A 76 11.20 46.08 30.48
N GLU A 77 11.97 47.07 30.00
CA GLU A 77 12.57 47.07 28.67
C GLU A 77 13.60 45.94 28.51
N GLU A 78 14.44 45.71 29.53
CA GLU A 78 15.42 44.62 29.52
C GLU A 78 14.73 43.24 29.46
N LEU A 79 13.66 43.06 30.24
CA LEU A 79 12.89 41.82 30.23
C LEU A 79 12.19 41.61 28.87
N GLN A 80 11.56 42.64 28.32
CA GLN A 80 10.91 42.58 27.00
C GLN A 80 11.92 42.23 25.91
N SER A 81 13.09 42.88 25.91
CA SER A 81 14.16 42.61 24.95
C SER A 81 14.65 41.15 25.05
N LYS A 82 14.90 40.64 26.27
CA LYS A 82 15.28 39.24 26.48
C LYS A 82 14.21 38.28 25.98
N LEU A 83 12.95 38.50 26.33
CA LEU A 83 11.83 37.65 25.90
C LEU A 83 11.68 37.63 24.38
N ALA A 84 11.84 38.78 23.70
CA ALA A 84 11.82 38.86 22.25
C ALA A 84 12.95 38.01 21.62
N LEU A 85 14.19 38.17 22.10
CA LEU A 85 15.34 37.39 21.62
C LEU A 85 15.23 35.89 21.88
N TYR A 86 14.70 35.50 23.05
CA TYR A 86 14.41 34.09 23.35
C TYR A 86 13.30 33.53 22.46
N GLY A 87 12.26 34.31 22.20
CA GLY A 87 11.16 33.94 21.31
C GLY A 87 11.64 33.74 19.87
N GLU A 88 12.42 34.68 19.35
CA GLU A 88 13.00 34.63 18.01
C GLU A 88 13.90 33.40 17.82
N ARG A 89 14.86 33.18 18.73
CA ARG A 89 15.74 31.99 18.65
C ARG A 89 14.96 30.69 18.68
N ARG A 90 14.01 30.56 19.61
CA ARG A 90 13.19 29.35 19.72
C ARG A 90 12.35 29.12 18.46
N TYR A 91 11.85 30.19 17.84
CA TYR A 91 11.08 30.10 16.61
C TYR A 91 11.96 29.63 15.43
N VAL A 92 13.16 30.20 15.28
CA VAL A 92 14.12 29.78 14.24
C VAL A 92 14.52 28.32 14.41
N GLU A 93 14.81 27.87 15.63
CA GLU A 93 15.13 26.47 15.91
C GLU A 93 13.98 25.51 15.54
N LEU A 94 12.74 25.89 15.87
CA LEU A 94 11.56 25.11 15.52
C LEU A 94 11.35 25.05 14.00
N LEU A 95 11.54 26.17 13.31
CA LEU A 95 11.46 26.23 11.85
C LEU A 95 12.51 25.32 11.19
N TYR A 96 13.76 25.40 11.64
CA TYR A 96 14.84 24.56 11.12
C TYR A 96 14.56 23.07 11.34
N ALA A 97 14.09 22.70 12.54
CA ALA A 97 13.71 21.31 12.83
C ALA A 97 12.55 20.82 11.95
N ALA A 98 11.56 21.67 11.69
CA ALA A 98 10.43 21.36 10.82
C ALA A 98 10.87 21.24 9.35
N GLU A 99 11.73 22.14 8.87
CA GLU A 99 12.30 22.12 7.53
C GLU A 99 13.13 20.85 7.30
N GLU A 100 13.98 20.48 8.25
CA GLU A 100 14.82 19.29 8.13
C GLU A 100 13.99 17.99 8.19
N LEU A 101 12.91 17.95 8.98
CA LEU A 101 11.95 16.84 8.95
C LEU A 101 11.21 16.76 7.61
N ALA A 102 10.73 17.90 7.10
CA ALA A 102 10.07 17.96 5.80
C ALA A 102 11.02 17.55 4.66
N GLY A 103 12.27 18.04 4.69
CA GLY A 103 13.32 17.71 3.74
C GLY A 103 13.63 16.21 3.73
N ARG A 104 13.75 15.56 4.89
CA ARG A 104 13.89 14.10 4.94
C ARG A 104 12.71 13.38 4.31
N ARG A 105 11.48 13.79 4.65
CA ARG A 105 10.27 13.19 4.10
C ARG A 105 10.19 13.33 2.58
N VAL A 106 10.57 14.49 2.04
CA VAL A 106 10.63 14.72 0.59
C VAL A 106 11.62 13.77 -0.06
N ARG A 107 12.86 13.67 0.46
CA ARG A 107 13.89 12.76 -0.07
C ARG A 107 13.45 11.29 -0.04
N GLU A 108 12.78 10.85 1.02
CA GLU A 108 12.20 9.50 1.10
C GLU A 108 11.17 9.26 -0.01
N LYS A 109 10.27 10.22 -0.23
CA LYS A 109 9.23 10.13 -1.25
C LYS A 109 9.79 10.18 -2.66
N GLU A 110 10.82 10.99 -2.91
CA GLU A 110 11.55 11.03 -4.17
C GLU A 110 12.22 9.68 -4.47
N ALA A 111 12.86 9.05 -3.47
CA ALA A 111 13.46 7.73 -3.64
C ALA A 111 12.43 6.62 -3.89
N GLU A 112 11.26 6.68 -3.24
CA GLU A 112 10.13 5.80 -3.52
C GLU A 112 9.61 5.98 -4.96
N LEU A 113 9.44 7.23 -5.39
CA LEU A 113 8.99 7.58 -6.74
C LEU A 113 9.98 7.09 -7.79
N GLU A 114 11.27 7.33 -7.60
CA GLU A 114 12.30 6.88 -8.53
C GLU A 114 12.34 5.35 -8.67
N LYS A 115 12.16 4.61 -7.56
CA LYS A 115 11.99 3.15 -7.59
C LYS A 115 10.73 2.72 -8.35
N ALA A 116 9.61 3.42 -8.15
CA ALA A 116 8.37 3.14 -8.86
C ALA A 116 8.51 3.41 -10.37
N THR A 117 9.13 4.53 -10.75
CA THR A 117 9.40 4.89 -12.14
C THR A 117 10.31 3.87 -12.83
N ARG A 118 11.39 3.41 -12.16
CA ARG A 118 12.24 2.33 -12.70
C ARG A 118 11.44 1.05 -12.98
N ARG A 119 10.65 0.60 -12.01
CA ARG A 119 9.79 -0.58 -12.19
C ARG A 119 8.75 -0.39 -13.28
N HIS A 120 8.16 0.80 -13.38
CA HIS A 120 7.22 1.14 -14.45
C HIS A 120 7.88 0.99 -15.82
N ALA A 121 9.06 1.59 -16.01
CA ALA A 121 9.81 1.49 -17.26
C ALA A 121 10.20 0.04 -17.60
N GLU A 122 10.62 -0.75 -16.61
CA GLU A 122 10.91 -2.19 -16.80
C GLU A 122 9.66 -2.97 -17.24
N LEU A 123 8.50 -2.69 -16.64
CA LEU A 123 7.24 -3.35 -16.98
C LEU A 123 6.73 -2.92 -18.35
N GLU A 124 6.84 -1.64 -18.71
CA GLU A 124 6.49 -1.15 -20.06
C GLU A 124 7.36 -1.78 -21.13
N ALA A 125 8.67 -1.90 -20.90
CA ALA A 125 9.59 -2.57 -21.82
C ALA A 125 9.21 -4.04 -22.01
N ARG A 126 8.88 -4.76 -20.93
CA ARG A 126 8.41 -6.15 -21.00
C ARG A 126 7.07 -6.27 -21.72
N ALA A 127 6.14 -5.36 -21.47
CA ALA A 127 4.86 -5.34 -22.17
C ALA A 127 5.06 -5.14 -23.68
N ALA A 128 5.90 -4.18 -24.07
CA ALA A 128 6.26 -3.94 -25.47
C ALA A 128 6.89 -5.19 -26.12
N GLN A 129 7.84 -5.84 -25.43
CA GLN A 129 8.46 -7.08 -25.90
C GLN A 129 7.41 -8.18 -26.13
N LEU A 130 6.56 -8.44 -25.14
CA LEU A 130 5.52 -9.47 -25.23
C LEU A 130 4.51 -9.18 -26.34
N THR A 131 4.18 -7.90 -26.59
CA THR A 131 3.29 -7.53 -27.70
C THR A 131 3.90 -7.81 -29.06
N GLU A 132 5.21 -7.56 -29.22
CA GLU A 132 5.90 -7.89 -30.47
C GLU A 132 6.01 -9.41 -30.64
N GLU A 133 6.39 -10.14 -29.59
CA GLU A 133 6.42 -11.60 -29.60
C GLU A 133 5.04 -12.18 -29.98
N ALA A 134 3.96 -11.70 -29.36
CA ALA A 134 2.59 -12.12 -29.69
C ALA A 134 2.26 -11.87 -31.16
N ARG A 135 2.64 -10.71 -31.71
CA ARG A 135 2.44 -10.40 -33.14
C ARG A 135 3.22 -11.35 -34.04
N THR A 136 4.48 -11.65 -33.71
CA THR A 136 5.27 -12.61 -34.51
C THR A 136 4.67 -14.01 -34.48
N TRP A 137 4.17 -14.46 -33.33
CA TRP A 137 3.48 -15.75 -33.21
C TRP A 137 2.17 -15.78 -33.98
N GLN A 138 1.37 -14.71 -33.93
CA GLN A 138 0.14 -14.59 -34.73
C GLN A 138 0.43 -14.65 -36.23
N LEU A 139 1.46 -13.94 -36.70
CA LEU A 139 1.85 -13.99 -38.11
C LEU A 139 2.26 -15.41 -38.51
N ARG A 140 3.07 -16.09 -37.68
CA ARG A 140 3.45 -17.49 -37.94
C ARG A 140 2.24 -18.41 -37.99
N ALA A 141 1.30 -18.27 -37.04
CA ALA A 141 0.07 -19.05 -37.03
C ALA A 141 -0.73 -18.84 -38.33
N ALA A 142 -0.96 -17.59 -38.74
CA ALA A 142 -1.68 -17.25 -39.97
C ALA A 142 -1.01 -17.83 -41.23
N THR A 143 0.33 -17.79 -41.31
CA THR A 143 1.05 -18.41 -42.43
C THR A 143 0.86 -19.94 -42.47
N ARG A 144 0.90 -20.60 -41.32
CA ARG A 144 0.65 -22.04 -41.22
C ARG A 144 -0.80 -22.40 -41.57
N GLU A 145 -1.76 -21.60 -41.12
CA GLU A 145 -3.17 -21.78 -41.48
C GLU A 145 -3.39 -21.66 -43.00
N ALA A 146 -2.73 -20.69 -43.65
CA ALA A 146 -2.78 -20.54 -45.11
C ALA A 146 -2.15 -21.73 -45.84
N GLU A 147 -1.00 -22.25 -45.36
CA GLU A 147 -0.36 -23.46 -45.90
C GLU A 147 -1.29 -24.68 -45.79
N VAL A 148 -1.89 -24.91 -44.61
CA VAL A 148 -2.83 -26.02 -44.38
C VAL A 148 -4.05 -25.88 -45.28
N SER A 149 -4.61 -24.68 -45.41
CA SER A 149 -5.78 -24.40 -46.27
C SER A 149 -5.48 -24.67 -47.75
N SER A 150 -4.28 -24.31 -48.21
CA SER A 150 -3.82 -24.59 -49.58
C SER A 150 -3.66 -26.09 -49.82
N LEU A 151 -3.03 -26.81 -48.89
CA LEU A 151 -2.88 -28.27 -48.97
C LEU A 151 -4.23 -28.98 -48.97
N GLN A 152 -5.16 -28.55 -48.11
CA GLN A 152 -6.51 -29.07 -48.05
C GLN A 152 -7.25 -28.87 -49.37
N ALA A 153 -7.17 -27.67 -49.97
CA ALA A 153 -7.77 -27.40 -51.28
C ALA A 153 -7.15 -28.29 -52.39
N HIS A 154 -5.85 -28.55 -52.32
CA HIS A 154 -5.18 -29.44 -53.28
C HIS A 154 -5.67 -30.88 -53.15
N ILE A 155 -5.78 -31.42 -51.93
CA ILE A 155 -6.31 -32.76 -51.67
C ILE A 155 -7.75 -32.89 -52.19
N GLN A 156 -8.61 -31.91 -51.90
CA GLN A 156 -10.00 -31.91 -52.38
C GLN A 156 -10.09 -31.92 -53.91
N LYS A 157 -9.19 -31.18 -54.58
CA LYS A 157 -9.11 -31.21 -56.05
C LYS A 157 -8.68 -32.57 -56.59
N VAL A 158 -7.71 -33.24 -55.96
CA VAL A 158 -7.26 -34.59 -56.37
C VAL A 158 -8.42 -35.59 -56.20
N ILE A 159 -9.13 -35.56 -55.07
CA ILE A 159 -10.30 -36.42 -54.82
C ILE A 159 -11.38 -36.20 -55.89
N ALA A 160 -11.74 -34.94 -56.18
CA ALA A 160 -12.73 -34.63 -57.21
C ALA A 160 -12.30 -35.07 -58.62
N SER A 161 -11.00 -35.01 -58.94
CA SER A 161 -10.47 -35.48 -60.22
C SER A 161 -10.48 -37.01 -60.36
N GLN A 162 -10.29 -37.76 -59.27
CA GLN A 162 -10.40 -39.22 -59.26
C GLN A 162 -11.85 -39.67 -59.45
N ALA A 163 -12.80 -39.04 -58.72
CA ALA A 163 -14.22 -39.32 -58.87
C ALA A 163 -14.78 -39.01 -60.28
N THR A 164 -14.16 -38.08 -61.02
CA THR A 164 -14.53 -37.78 -62.41
C THR A 164 -13.87 -38.70 -63.44
N ALA A 165 -12.64 -39.18 -63.17
CA ALA A 165 -11.97 -40.18 -63.99
C ALA A 165 -12.64 -41.56 -63.91
N GLU A 166 -13.10 -41.97 -62.72
CA GLU A 166 -13.87 -43.21 -62.53
C GLU A 166 -15.21 -43.18 -63.29
N LYS A 167 -15.89 -42.01 -63.34
CA LYS A 167 -17.11 -41.82 -64.12
C LYS A 167 -16.90 -41.84 -65.65
N GLN A 168 -15.72 -41.48 -66.14
CA GLN A 168 -15.40 -41.56 -67.57
C GLN A 168 -14.93 -42.96 -68.01
N SER A 169 -14.48 -43.81 -67.08
CA SER A 169 -14.22 -45.23 -67.34
C SER A 169 -15.47 -46.12 -67.23
N ALA A 170 -16.60 -45.58 -66.76
CA ALA A 170 -17.87 -46.27 -66.57
C ALA A 170 -18.94 -45.89 -67.63
N ILE A 171 -18.53 -45.63 -68.89
CA ILE A 171 -19.47 -45.72 -70.02
C ILE A 171 -19.56 -47.20 -70.42
N GLY A 172 -20.33 -47.95 -69.64
CA GLY A 172 -20.62 -49.36 -69.90
C GLY A 172 -20.74 -50.16 -68.60
N GLY A 173 -21.90 -50.10 -67.96
CA GLY A 173 -22.16 -50.93 -66.79
C GLY A 173 -23.14 -50.28 -65.81
N GLU A 174 -24.41 -50.38 -66.17
CA GLU A 174 -25.56 -50.27 -65.28
C GLU A 174 -25.36 -51.18 -64.06
N THR A 175 -25.40 -50.63 -62.83
CA THR A 175 -26.11 -51.19 -61.66
C THR A 175 -25.84 -50.35 -60.40
N GLU A 176 -26.96 -49.91 -59.82
CA GLU A 176 -27.30 -49.90 -58.38
C GLU A 176 -26.41 -49.16 -57.37
N GLU A 177 -27.04 -48.11 -56.82
CA GLU A 177 -27.04 -47.70 -55.40
C GLU A 177 -26.01 -48.39 -54.50
N ALA A 178 -24.88 -47.71 -54.29
CA ALA A 178 -24.02 -47.94 -53.15
C ALA A 178 -24.42 -46.94 -52.06
N GLU A 179 -24.93 -47.46 -50.95
CA GLU A 179 -25.27 -46.70 -49.75
C GLU A 179 -24.08 -45.86 -49.28
N ASP A 180 -24.38 -44.58 -49.04
CA ASP A 180 -23.50 -43.58 -48.44
C ASP A 180 -23.17 -44.01 -47.01
N ALA A 181 -22.05 -44.70 -46.84
CA ALA A 181 -21.50 -45.01 -45.53
C ALA A 181 -20.91 -43.74 -44.92
N GLU A 182 -21.76 -42.95 -44.26
CA GLU A 182 -21.34 -41.90 -43.31
C GLU A 182 -20.50 -42.56 -42.19
N SER A 183 -19.18 -42.65 -42.40
CA SER A 183 -18.26 -42.98 -41.32
C SER A 183 -18.10 -41.75 -40.43
N VAL A 184 -19.04 -41.56 -39.51
CA VAL A 184 -18.82 -40.73 -38.33
C VAL A 184 -17.70 -41.39 -37.54
N PHE A 185 -16.53 -40.76 -37.52
CA PHE A 185 -15.47 -41.10 -36.58
C PHE A 185 -15.99 -40.83 -35.16
N VAL A 186 -16.56 -41.86 -34.53
CA VAL A 186 -16.87 -41.85 -33.11
C VAL A 186 -15.58 -42.18 -32.38
N ASP A 187 -14.95 -41.14 -31.83
CA ASP A 187 -13.82 -41.27 -30.91
C ASP A 187 -14.21 -42.24 -29.77
N PRO A 188 -13.50 -43.37 -29.58
CA PRO A 188 -13.76 -44.31 -28.49
C PRO A 188 -13.62 -43.69 -27.08
N GLU A 189 -13.05 -42.49 -26.97
CA GLU A 189 -12.94 -41.74 -25.72
C GLU A 189 -14.09 -40.75 -25.46
N ARG A 190 -15.02 -40.57 -26.43
CA ARG A 190 -16.26 -39.83 -26.18
C ARG A 190 -17.27 -40.73 -25.46
N ILE A 191 -16.93 -41.15 -24.25
CA ILE A 191 -17.96 -41.35 -23.24
C ILE A 191 -18.53 -39.95 -23.02
N GLU A 192 -19.77 -39.72 -23.46
CA GLU A 192 -20.53 -38.53 -23.10
C GLU A 192 -20.82 -38.55 -21.59
N LEU A 193 -19.78 -38.35 -20.79
CA LEU A 193 -19.88 -37.99 -19.40
C LEU A 193 -20.10 -36.49 -19.43
N ILE A 194 -21.37 -36.10 -19.49
CA ILE A 194 -21.82 -34.71 -19.35
C ILE A 194 -21.44 -34.27 -17.93
N GLY A 195 -20.17 -33.92 -17.70
CA GLY A 195 -19.69 -33.54 -16.38
C GLY A 195 -18.17 -33.64 -16.20
N PRO A 196 -17.60 -32.90 -15.25
CA PRO A 196 -16.16 -32.88 -14.99
C PRO A 196 -15.65 -34.26 -14.53
N CYS A 197 -14.57 -34.77 -15.12
CA CYS A 197 -13.92 -36.01 -14.69
C CYS A 197 -13.08 -35.82 -13.42
N CYS A 198 -12.89 -36.90 -12.65
CA CYS A 198 -12.05 -36.87 -11.46
C CYS A 198 -10.62 -36.45 -11.80
N SER A 199 -10.07 -35.50 -11.03
CA SER A 199 -8.74 -34.93 -11.23
C SER A 199 -7.59 -35.94 -11.05
N ILE A 200 -7.85 -37.08 -10.40
CA ILE A 200 -6.84 -38.10 -10.06
C ILE A 200 -6.88 -39.25 -11.06
N CYS A 201 -8.00 -39.99 -11.11
CA CYS A 201 -8.08 -41.17 -11.96
C CYS A 201 -8.44 -40.87 -13.40
N ARG A 202 -9.01 -39.69 -13.69
CA ARG A 202 -9.52 -39.25 -15.01
C ARG A 202 -10.52 -40.20 -15.69
N ARG A 203 -10.97 -41.26 -15.01
CA ARG A 203 -11.87 -42.30 -15.54
C ARG A 203 -13.32 -42.13 -15.09
N ASN A 204 -13.52 -41.69 -13.85
CA ASN A 204 -14.86 -41.58 -13.25
C ASN A 204 -15.34 -40.14 -13.20
N SER A 205 -16.66 -39.93 -13.22
CA SER A 205 -17.27 -38.61 -13.01
C SER A 205 -16.93 -38.07 -11.62
N THR A 206 -16.74 -36.75 -11.56
CA THR A 206 -16.61 -36.04 -10.30
C THR A 206 -17.93 -36.07 -9.56
N THR A 207 -17.86 -36.47 -8.29
CA THR A 207 -19.00 -36.50 -7.37
C THR A 207 -18.69 -35.78 -6.06
N VAL A 208 -17.43 -35.40 -5.84
CA VAL A 208 -16.97 -34.75 -4.60
C VAL A 208 -16.08 -33.56 -4.92
N MET A 209 -16.35 -32.42 -4.29
CA MET A 209 -15.52 -31.21 -4.35
C MET A 209 -14.74 -31.04 -3.04
N ALA A 210 -13.42 -30.87 -3.13
CA ALA A 210 -12.56 -30.69 -1.97
C ALA A 210 -12.50 -29.22 -1.51
N LEU A 211 -12.66 -29.02 -0.20
CA LEU A 211 -12.56 -27.72 0.46
C LEU A 211 -11.23 -27.58 1.22
N PRO A 212 -10.68 -26.36 1.33
CA PRO A 212 -11.36 -25.07 1.15
C PRO A 212 -11.36 -24.50 -0.27
N CYS A 213 -10.54 -25.00 -1.18
CA CYS A 213 -10.24 -24.28 -2.42
C CYS A 213 -11.18 -24.55 -3.61
N ARG A 214 -12.04 -25.57 -3.57
CA ARG A 214 -12.98 -25.97 -4.65
C ARG A 214 -12.34 -26.37 -5.99
N HIS A 215 -11.04 -26.14 -6.15
CA HIS A 215 -10.24 -26.45 -7.33
C HIS A 215 -9.97 -27.95 -7.53
N LEU A 216 -10.05 -28.75 -6.46
CA LEU A 216 -9.82 -30.18 -6.51
C LEU A 216 -11.15 -30.93 -6.52
N VAL A 217 -11.42 -31.64 -7.62
CA VAL A 217 -12.67 -32.35 -7.89
C VAL A 217 -12.39 -33.85 -8.09
N LEU A 218 -13.04 -34.68 -7.27
CA LEU A 218 -12.76 -36.10 -7.09
C LEU A 218 -14.00 -36.98 -7.33
N CYS A 219 -13.79 -38.24 -7.67
CA CYS A 219 -14.84 -39.26 -7.57
C CYS A 219 -14.84 -39.88 -6.16
N LYS A 220 -15.95 -40.52 -5.75
CA LYS A 220 -16.06 -41.16 -4.41
C LYS A 220 -14.91 -42.13 -4.09
N GLY A 221 -14.44 -42.90 -5.06
CA GLY A 221 -13.31 -43.82 -4.87
C GLY A 221 -11.98 -43.11 -4.60
N CYS A 222 -11.72 -42.00 -5.29
CA CYS A 222 -10.52 -41.21 -5.10
C CYS A 222 -10.59 -40.29 -3.87
N ASP A 223 -11.79 -39.95 -3.39
CA ASP A 223 -11.97 -39.17 -2.17
C ASP A 223 -11.62 -39.99 -0.90
N GLY A 224 -12.02 -41.27 -0.88
CA GLY A 224 -11.75 -42.21 0.21
C GLY A 224 -10.39 -42.91 0.17
N GLY A 225 -9.70 -42.90 -0.97
CA GLY A 225 -8.42 -43.58 -1.19
C GLY A 225 -7.18 -42.92 -0.56
N GLY A 226 -7.32 -41.79 0.13
CA GLY A 226 -6.26 -41.18 0.96
C GLY A 226 -5.05 -40.57 0.24
N ASP A 227 -4.75 -40.97 -0.99
CA ASP A 227 -3.47 -40.69 -1.66
C ASP A 227 -3.28 -39.25 -2.17
N VAL A 228 -4.33 -38.42 -2.20
CA VAL A 228 -4.22 -37.02 -2.62
C VAL A 228 -4.98 -36.10 -1.69
N ARG A 229 -4.23 -35.40 -0.84
CA ARG A 229 -4.75 -34.42 0.12
C ARG A 229 -4.38 -32.98 -0.23
N VAL A 230 -3.76 -32.71 -1.38
CA VAL A 230 -3.30 -31.37 -1.76
C VAL A 230 -3.83 -31.02 -3.14
N CYS A 231 -4.41 -29.83 -3.27
CA CYS A 231 -4.85 -29.32 -4.56
C CYS A 231 -3.64 -28.94 -5.43
N PRO A 232 -3.49 -29.45 -6.66
CA PRO A 232 -2.37 -29.11 -7.53
C PRO A 232 -2.41 -27.65 -8.04
N ILE A 233 -3.57 -26.99 -7.98
CA ILE A 233 -3.75 -25.62 -8.49
C ILE A 233 -3.28 -24.57 -7.49
N CYS A 234 -3.67 -24.73 -6.22
CA CYS A 234 -3.45 -23.71 -5.18
C CYS A 234 -2.71 -24.23 -3.95
N LEU A 235 -2.27 -25.50 -3.99
CA LEU A 235 -1.54 -26.18 -2.92
C LEU A 235 -2.28 -26.24 -1.58
N ALA A 236 -3.59 -25.94 -1.57
CA ALA A 236 -4.42 -26.05 -0.39
C ALA A 236 -4.60 -27.52 0.00
N VAL A 237 -4.44 -27.80 1.29
CA VAL A 237 -4.70 -29.13 1.85
C VAL A 237 -6.22 -29.35 1.94
N LYS A 238 -6.70 -30.50 1.46
CA LYS A 238 -8.07 -30.96 1.59
C LYS A 238 -8.40 -31.18 3.05
N ASN A 239 -9.34 -30.40 3.57
CA ASN A 239 -9.87 -30.57 4.92
C ASN A 239 -11.03 -31.57 4.93
N PHE A 240 -12.01 -31.38 4.05
CA PHE A 240 -13.15 -32.26 3.85
C PHE A 240 -13.69 -32.15 2.43
N GLY A 241 -14.49 -33.13 2.00
CA GLY A 241 -15.16 -33.17 0.71
C GLY A 241 -16.66 -32.96 0.85
N VAL A 242 -17.28 -32.32 -0.15
CA VAL A 242 -18.73 -32.17 -0.24
C VAL A 242 -19.22 -32.86 -1.51
N GLU A 243 -20.26 -33.69 -1.40
CA GLU A 243 -20.88 -34.32 -2.56
C GLU A 243 -21.58 -33.25 -3.41
N VAL A 244 -21.32 -33.27 -4.71
CA VAL A 244 -21.88 -32.32 -5.67
C VAL A 244 -22.57 -33.07 -6.79
N LEU A 245 -23.78 -32.61 -7.14
CA LEU A 245 -24.53 -33.06 -8.30
C LEU A 245 -24.30 -32.04 -9.42
N PHE A 246 -23.67 -32.47 -10.51
CA PHE A 246 -23.60 -31.67 -11.72
C PHE A 246 -24.84 -32.01 -12.55
N SER A 247 -25.70 -31.01 -12.78
CA SER A 247 -26.90 -31.10 -13.63
C SER A 247 -26.59 -30.60 -15.03
#